data_AF-Q1NHT1-F1
#
_entry.id   AF-Q1NHT1-F1
#
_cell.length_a   1.000
_cell.length_b   1.000
_cell.length_c   1.000
_cell.angle_alpha   90.00
_cell.angle_beta   90.00
_cell.angle_gamma   90.00
#
_symmetry.space_group_name_H-M   'P 1'
#
loop_
_entity.id
_entity.type
_entity.pdbx_description
1 polymer ?
#
loop_
_entity_poly.entity_id
_entity_poly.type
_entity_poly.pdbx_seq_one_letter_code
_entity_poly.pdbx_strand_id
1 'polypeptide(L)'
;MTASCLALAVAMPASAQQAGQNDIADDVTTADIVVTGIRGSLQRNLDIKRESSGVVDVISAEDIGKFPDSNVAASLQRLPGVSIQRSGSRGEPQGISVRGFGGDFNETLIDGRRLSTASGGRSVDFTTVGADFVGQLAVYKTPEVSLSSSSIGATLNISYPKPFDKPGTRMAFTAAGSVQDEAGKVVPTIGGLFSTTFADDTMGILVDAVYTRRDTQANRVYVSGWQGRAFCAMPTGRRRGSELRPYG
;
A
#
# COMPACT_ATOMS: atom_id res chain seq x y z
N MET A 1 -37.96 -20.09 -61.53
CA MET A 1 -36.94 -19.38 -60.73
C MET A 1 -37.32 -19.55 -59.26
N THR A 2 -37.25 -20.74 -58.65
CA THR A 2 -36.09 -21.39 -58.00
C THR A 2 -35.39 -20.55 -56.92
N ALA A 3 -35.66 -20.85 -55.64
CA ALA A 3 -34.64 -20.98 -54.58
C ALA A 3 -35.29 -21.53 -53.28
N SER A 4 -35.21 -22.85 -53.10
CA SER A 4 -35.40 -23.53 -51.80
C SER A 4 -34.07 -23.54 -51.05
N CYS A 5 -34.05 -23.08 -49.80
CA CYS A 5 -32.91 -23.28 -48.89
C CYS A 5 -33.21 -24.42 -47.92
N LEU A 6 -32.50 -25.53 -48.12
CA LEU A 6 -32.54 -26.76 -47.33
C LEU A 6 -31.60 -26.60 -46.12
N ALA A 7 -32.13 -26.74 -44.90
CA ALA A 7 -31.34 -26.72 -43.67
C ALA A 7 -30.68 -28.10 -43.44
N LEU A 8 -29.35 -28.13 -43.42
CA LEU A 8 -28.55 -29.33 -43.16
C LEU A 8 -28.21 -29.40 -41.66
N ALA A 9 -28.80 -30.36 -40.95
CA ALA A 9 -28.42 -30.68 -39.57
C ALA A 9 -27.24 -31.66 -39.58
N VAL A 10 -26.09 -31.23 -39.08
CA VAL A 10 -24.90 -32.09 -38.91
C VAL A 10 -25.00 -32.74 -37.53
N ALA A 11 -25.24 -34.06 -37.51
CA ALA A 11 -25.12 -34.88 -36.32
C ALA A 11 -23.65 -35.27 -36.13
N MET A 12 -23.04 -34.87 -35.01
CA MET A 12 -21.73 -35.36 -34.59
C MET A 12 -21.88 -36.67 -33.80
N PRO A 13 -21.05 -37.70 -34.05
CA PRO A 13 -21.07 -38.93 -33.29
C PRO A 13 -20.43 -38.72 -31.92
N ALA A 14 -21.11 -39.14 -30.86
CA ALA A 14 -20.56 -39.20 -29.51
C ALA A 14 -19.61 -40.41 -29.40
N SER A 15 -18.30 -40.18 -29.35
CA SER A 15 -17.32 -41.19 -28.98
C SER A 15 -17.32 -41.37 -27.47
N ALA A 16 -17.90 -42.48 -26.98
CA ALA A 16 -17.66 -42.96 -25.63
C ALA A 16 -16.24 -43.52 -25.55
N GLN A 17 -15.34 -42.80 -24.87
CA GLN A 17 -13.98 -43.27 -24.63
C GLN A 17 -13.92 -44.03 -23.30
N GLN A 18 -13.66 -45.31 -23.44
CA GLN A 18 -13.47 -46.34 -22.42
C GLN A 18 -12.53 -45.85 -21.31
N ALA A 19 -13.00 -45.91 -20.06
CA ALA A 19 -12.17 -45.72 -18.88
C ALA A 19 -11.17 -46.89 -18.78
N GLY A 20 -9.94 -46.66 -19.24
CA GLY A 20 -8.79 -47.48 -18.90
C GLY A 20 -8.45 -47.26 -17.43
N GLN A 21 -8.68 -48.30 -16.63
CA GLN A 21 -8.19 -48.41 -15.27
C GLN A 21 -6.66 -48.51 -15.33
N ASN A 22 -5.98 -47.38 -15.10
CA ASN A 22 -4.55 -47.36 -14.88
C ASN A 22 -4.32 -47.30 -13.38
N ASP A 23 -3.71 -48.37 -12.87
CA ASP A 23 -3.13 -48.47 -11.54
C ASP A 23 -2.24 -47.26 -11.26
N ILE A 24 -2.67 -46.42 -10.30
CA ILE A 24 -1.78 -45.44 -9.68
C ILE A 24 -1.06 -46.19 -8.57
N ALA A 25 0.11 -46.72 -8.90
CA ALA A 25 1.08 -47.12 -7.91
C ALA A 25 1.48 -45.90 -7.07
N ASP A 26 1.51 -46.12 -5.76
CA ASP A 26 2.09 -45.23 -4.74
C ASP A 26 3.48 -44.77 -5.17
N ASP A 27 3.59 -43.51 -5.59
CA ASP A 27 4.82 -42.74 -5.47
C ASP A 27 4.47 -41.32 -5.05
N VAL A 28 3.92 -41.19 -3.83
CA VAL A 28 3.89 -39.92 -3.10
C VAL A 28 5.30 -39.67 -2.58
N THR A 29 6.24 -39.44 -3.51
CA THR A 29 7.29 -38.47 -3.25
C THR A 29 6.59 -37.16 -2.91
N THR A 30 7.08 -36.50 -1.86
CA THR A 30 6.60 -35.22 -1.36
C THR A 30 6.69 -34.17 -2.48
N ALA A 31 5.72 -34.16 -3.39
CA ALA A 31 5.60 -33.13 -4.39
C ALA A 31 5.24 -31.86 -3.64
N ASP A 32 6.14 -30.88 -3.62
CA ASP A 32 5.86 -29.56 -3.07
C ASP A 32 4.61 -29.00 -3.76
N ILE A 33 3.49 -28.99 -3.03
CA ILE A 33 2.23 -28.45 -3.54
C ILE A 33 2.36 -26.93 -3.56
N VAL A 34 2.75 -26.37 -4.70
CA VAL A 34 2.82 -24.92 -4.90
C VAL A 34 1.41 -24.37 -5.07
N VAL A 35 0.84 -23.85 -3.99
CA VAL A 35 -0.45 -23.15 -4.04
C VAL A 35 -0.23 -21.73 -4.56
N THR A 36 -0.90 -21.37 -5.65
CA THR A 36 -0.84 -20.04 -6.26
C THR A 36 -2.11 -19.22 -6.01
N GLY A 37 -2.05 -17.92 -6.32
CA GLY A 37 -3.15 -16.98 -6.11
C GLY A 37 -3.44 -16.69 -4.64
N ILE A 38 -4.72 -16.40 -4.34
CA ILE A 38 -5.17 -15.94 -3.01
C ILE A 38 -4.90 -16.98 -1.90
N ARG A 39 -5.09 -18.27 -2.20
CA ARG A 39 -4.83 -19.33 -1.21
C ARG A 39 -3.35 -19.43 -0.88
N GLY A 40 -2.50 -19.36 -1.91
CA GLY A 40 -1.06 -19.36 -1.74
C GLY A 40 -0.56 -18.14 -0.98
N SER A 41 -1.12 -16.97 -1.25
CA SER A 41 -0.73 -15.74 -0.56
C SER A 41 -1.08 -15.75 0.92
N LEU A 42 -2.25 -16.29 1.27
CA LEU A 42 -2.65 -16.44 2.66
C LEU A 42 -1.76 -17.45 3.40
N GLN A 43 -1.44 -18.58 2.76
CA GLN A 43 -0.53 -19.57 3.33
C GLN A 43 0.86 -18.98 3.57
N ARG A 44 1.44 -18.29 2.58
CA ARG A 44 2.72 -17.57 2.74
C ARG A 44 2.70 -16.57 3.90
N ASN A 45 1.61 -15.79 4.03
CA ASN A 45 1.49 -14.83 5.14
C ASN A 45 1.43 -15.53 6.50
N LEU A 46 0.77 -16.69 6.59
CA LEU A 46 0.73 -17.51 7.81
C LEU A 46 2.10 -18.14 8.11
N ASP A 47 2.80 -18.61 7.09
CA ASP A 47 4.11 -19.24 7.27
C ASP A 47 5.15 -18.21 7.74
N ILE A 48 5.17 -17.00 7.15
CA ILE A 48 6.01 -15.89 7.66
C ILE A 48 5.69 -15.57 9.12
N LYS A 49 4.41 -15.56 9.49
CA LYS A 49 3.99 -15.31 10.88
C LYS A 49 4.40 -16.42 11.85
N ARG A 50 4.50 -17.67 11.38
CA ARG A 50 4.92 -18.84 12.17
C ARG A 50 6.44 -18.94 12.30
N GLU A 51 7.17 -18.64 11.23
CA GLU A 51 8.63 -18.70 11.18
C GLU A 51 9.29 -17.48 11.83
N SER A 52 8.57 -16.36 11.88
CA SER A 52 9.03 -15.17 12.57
C SER A 52 9.26 -15.42 14.06
N SER A 53 10.41 -14.96 14.56
CA SER A 53 10.77 -15.00 15.98
C SER A 53 9.95 -14.05 16.86
N GLY A 54 9.12 -13.20 16.25
CA GLY A 54 8.27 -12.24 16.97
C GLY A 54 6.97 -11.90 16.26
N VAL A 55 6.28 -10.88 16.77
CA VAL A 55 4.95 -10.49 16.29
C VAL A 55 5.08 -9.72 14.99
N VAL A 56 4.78 -10.41 13.89
CA VAL A 56 4.78 -9.85 12.54
C VAL A 56 3.38 -9.96 11.95
N ASP A 57 2.97 -8.90 11.27
CA ASP A 57 1.77 -8.90 10.45
C ASP A 57 2.15 -8.56 9.01
N VAL A 58 1.64 -9.35 8.07
CA VAL A 58 2.01 -9.28 6.66
C VAL A 58 0.76 -9.10 5.81
N ILE A 59 0.86 -8.22 4.81
CA ILE A 59 -0.12 -8.06 3.74
C ILE A 59 0.54 -8.54 2.45
N SER A 60 -0.14 -9.44 1.76
CA SER A 60 0.32 -9.97 0.46
C SER A 60 -0.07 -9.03 -0.70
N ALA A 61 0.65 -9.09 -1.82
CA ALA A 61 0.26 -8.40 -3.06
C ALA A 61 -1.19 -8.68 -3.46
N GLU A 62 -1.66 -9.92 -3.28
CA GLU A 62 -3.03 -10.29 -3.58
C GLU A 62 -4.06 -9.58 -2.67
N ASP A 63 -3.70 -9.26 -1.43
CA ASP A 63 -4.57 -8.52 -0.51
C ASP A 63 -4.53 -7.00 -0.75
N ILE A 64 -3.40 -6.48 -1.24
CA ILE A 64 -3.30 -5.10 -1.74
C ILE A 64 -4.19 -4.98 -2.99
N GLY A 65 -4.08 -5.90 -3.96
CA GLY A 65 -4.86 -5.84 -5.20
C GLY A 65 -6.38 -5.99 -5.04
N LYS A 66 -6.86 -6.61 -3.95
CA LYS A 66 -8.31 -6.70 -3.65
C LYS A 66 -8.94 -5.35 -3.33
N PHE A 67 -8.15 -4.38 -2.92
CA PHE A 67 -8.64 -3.06 -2.56
C PHE A 67 -7.84 -2.00 -3.31
N PRO A 68 -8.48 -1.07 -4.02
CA PRO A 68 -7.78 -0.04 -4.79
C PRO A 68 -7.22 1.05 -3.86
N ASP A 69 -6.29 0.69 -2.98
CA ASP A 69 -5.58 1.64 -2.13
C ASP A 69 -4.59 2.42 -2.99
N SER A 70 -4.67 3.74 -2.98
CA SER A 70 -3.78 4.60 -3.75
C SER A 70 -2.39 4.78 -3.10
N ASN A 71 -2.16 4.17 -1.93
CA ASN A 71 -1.01 4.39 -1.05
C ASN A 71 -0.84 3.20 -0.09
N VAL A 72 0.39 2.74 0.14
CA VAL A 72 0.71 1.63 1.06
C VAL A 72 0.21 1.85 2.49
N ALA A 73 0.21 3.10 2.98
CA ALA A 73 -0.25 3.41 4.32
C ALA A 73 -1.74 3.08 4.51
N ALA A 74 -2.56 3.25 3.47
CA ALA A 74 -3.97 2.86 3.51
C ALA A 74 -4.14 1.34 3.58
N SER A 75 -3.28 0.56 2.93
CA SER A 75 -3.29 -0.91 3.09
C SER A 75 -2.85 -1.31 4.50
N LEU A 76 -1.81 -0.67 5.03
CA LEU A 76 -1.26 -0.94 6.37
C LEU A 76 -2.26 -0.70 7.51
N GLN A 77 -3.22 0.22 7.34
CA GLN A 77 -4.28 0.48 8.32
C GLN A 77 -5.18 -0.74 8.59
N ARG A 78 -5.15 -1.76 7.71
CA ARG A 78 -5.88 -3.02 7.91
C ARG A 78 -5.24 -3.91 8.96
N LEU A 79 -3.96 -3.67 9.29
CA LEU A 79 -3.28 -4.43 10.32
C LEU A 79 -3.69 -3.94 11.70
N PRO A 80 -3.86 -4.86 12.67
CA PRO A 80 -4.30 -4.48 14.00
C PRO A 80 -3.27 -3.58 14.69
N GLY A 81 -3.71 -2.52 15.36
CA GLY A 81 -2.82 -1.60 16.06
C GLY A 81 -1.97 -0.71 15.15
N VAL A 82 -2.30 -0.63 13.86
CA VAL A 82 -1.76 0.37 12.93
C VAL A 82 -2.83 1.45 12.72
N SER A 83 -2.46 2.69 12.95
CA SER A 83 -3.31 3.86 12.74
C SER A 83 -2.60 4.84 11.82
N ILE A 84 -3.34 5.40 10.86
CA ILE A 84 -2.79 6.38 9.92
C ILE A 84 -3.12 7.82 10.34
N GLN A 85 -2.20 8.72 10.07
CA GLN A 85 -2.40 10.16 10.16
C GLN A 85 -2.66 10.69 8.75
N ARG A 86 -3.85 11.24 8.56
CA ARG A 86 -4.25 11.93 7.33
C ARG A 86 -3.99 13.42 7.49
N SER A 87 -3.39 14.02 6.48
CA SER A 87 -3.08 15.44 6.49
C SER A 87 -3.09 15.99 5.06
N GLY A 88 -3.13 17.31 4.95
CA GLY A 88 -3.28 18.03 3.68
C GLY A 88 -4.72 18.09 3.18
N SER A 89 -4.94 18.89 2.13
CA SER A 89 -6.27 19.14 1.57
C SER A 89 -6.91 17.94 0.88
N ARG A 90 -6.15 16.85 0.66
CA ARG A 90 -6.63 15.60 0.05
C ARG A 90 -7.08 14.56 1.06
N GLY A 91 -6.78 14.75 2.35
CA GLY A 91 -6.99 13.71 3.36
C GLY A 91 -6.20 12.42 3.07
N GLU A 92 -5.09 12.52 2.33
CA GLU A 92 -4.22 11.39 2.01
C GLU A 92 -3.47 10.93 3.28
N PRO A 93 -3.18 9.62 3.42
CA PRO A 93 -2.34 9.14 4.50
C PRO A 93 -0.92 9.69 4.31
N GLN A 94 -0.43 10.48 5.28
CA GLN A 94 0.94 10.99 5.26
C GLN A 94 1.83 10.29 6.28
N GLY A 95 1.26 9.95 7.44
CA GLY A 95 1.98 9.32 8.54
C GLY A 95 1.34 8.02 8.99
N ILE A 96 2.15 7.18 9.62
CA ILE A 96 1.71 5.94 10.25
C ILE A 96 2.17 5.92 11.70
N SER A 97 1.26 5.52 12.58
CA SER A 97 1.52 5.22 13.98
C SER A 97 1.20 3.76 14.26
N VAL A 98 2.03 3.11 15.08
CA VAL A 98 1.87 1.70 15.42
C VAL A 98 1.84 1.59 16.93
N ARG A 99 0.80 0.96 17.49
CA ARG A 99 0.60 0.81 18.95
C ARG A 99 0.67 2.14 19.72
N GLY A 100 0.22 3.23 19.10
CA GLY A 100 0.24 4.58 19.71
C GLY A 100 1.59 5.31 19.58
N PHE A 101 2.63 4.67 19.06
CA PHE A 101 3.90 5.32 18.74
C PHE A 101 3.79 6.05 17.40
N GLY A 102 4.08 7.35 17.41
CA GLY A 102 4.11 8.19 16.20
C GLY A 102 5.18 7.74 15.19
N GLY A 103 5.10 8.28 13.97
CA GLY A 103 5.96 7.89 12.85
C GLY A 103 7.47 8.01 13.13
N ASP A 104 7.89 8.88 14.05
CA ASP A 104 9.31 9.04 14.40
C ASP A 104 9.89 7.86 15.20
N PHE A 105 9.04 7.06 15.84
CA PHE A 105 9.45 5.86 16.59
C PHE A 105 9.35 4.58 15.76
N ASN A 106 8.88 4.70 14.51
CA ASN A 106 8.76 3.63 13.56
C ASN A 106 9.85 3.78 12.50
N GLU A 107 10.42 2.68 12.02
CA GLU A 107 11.36 2.70 10.90
C GLU A 107 10.69 2.09 9.67
N THR A 108 10.78 2.78 8.54
CA THR A 108 10.27 2.27 7.26
C THR A 108 11.44 1.88 6.39
N LEU A 109 11.37 0.67 5.84
CA LEU A 109 12.35 0.07 4.96
C LEU A 109 11.71 -0.28 3.63
N ILE A 110 12.50 -0.17 2.57
CA ILE A 110 12.21 -0.72 1.26
C ILE A 110 13.23 -1.82 1.01
N ASP A 111 12.76 -3.05 0.86
CA ASP A 111 13.59 -4.25 0.66
C ASP A 111 14.71 -4.36 1.72
N GLY A 112 14.39 -4.07 2.98
CA GLY A 112 15.35 -4.08 4.09
C GLY A 112 16.30 -2.87 4.15
N ARG A 113 16.10 -1.85 3.31
CA ARG A 113 16.90 -0.62 3.30
C ARG A 113 16.10 0.53 3.85
N ARG A 114 16.64 1.26 4.83
CA ARG A 114 15.97 2.39 5.45
C ARG A 114 15.60 3.46 4.41
N LEU A 115 14.32 3.81 4.36
CA LEU A 115 13.83 4.91 3.55
C LEU A 115 14.10 6.23 4.29
N SER A 116 14.85 7.12 3.66
CA SER A 116 15.10 8.46 4.18
C SER A 116 14.01 9.42 3.72
N THR A 117 13.63 10.34 4.59
CA THR A 117 12.56 11.31 4.37
C THR A 117 13.10 12.73 4.52
N ALA A 118 12.60 13.65 3.71
CA ALA A 118 13.02 15.05 3.74
C ALA A 118 12.31 15.88 4.82
N SER A 119 11.46 15.26 5.64
CA SER A 119 10.65 15.94 6.67
C SER A 119 11.43 16.34 7.94
N GLY A 120 12.75 16.11 7.98
CA GLY A 120 13.61 16.44 9.13
C GLY A 120 13.46 15.50 10.33
N GLY A 121 12.60 14.48 10.24
CA GLY A 121 12.37 13.46 11.27
C GLY A 121 12.68 12.04 10.80
N ARG A 122 12.25 11.05 11.59
CA ARG A 122 12.31 9.62 11.21
C ARG A 122 11.04 9.16 10.49
N SER A 123 9.96 9.95 10.58
CA SER A 123 8.68 9.69 9.92
C SER A 123 8.75 9.88 8.39
N VAL A 124 8.49 8.81 7.65
CA VAL A 124 8.35 8.83 6.18
C VAL A 124 7.03 9.47 5.78
N ASP A 125 7.07 10.30 4.72
CA ASP A 125 5.86 10.77 4.05
C ASP A 125 5.36 9.72 3.06
N PHE A 126 4.31 9.01 3.49
CA PHE A 126 3.72 7.93 2.70
C PHE A 126 2.98 8.44 1.46
N THR A 127 2.71 9.74 1.30
CA THR A 127 2.06 10.26 0.07
C THR A 127 2.87 9.99 -1.20
N THR A 128 4.18 9.84 -1.06
CA THR A 128 5.11 9.54 -2.15
C THR A 128 5.25 8.05 -2.43
N VAL A 129 4.71 7.19 -1.55
CA VAL A 129 4.82 5.73 -1.66
C VAL A 129 3.51 5.15 -2.17
N GLY A 130 3.46 4.88 -3.47
CA GLY A 130 2.33 4.22 -4.11
C GLY A 130 2.19 2.75 -3.68
N ALA A 131 0.96 2.23 -3.70
CA ALA A 131 0.72 0.79 -3.50
C ALA A 131 0.92 -0.03 -4.79
N ASP A 132 1.24 0.64 -5.90
CA ASP A 132 1.45 0.04 -7.20
C ASP A 132 2.67 -0.89 -7.17
N PHE A 133 2.51 -2.08 -7.74
CA PHE A 133 3.55 -3.12 -7.82
C PHE A 133 4.20 -3.52 -6.50
N VAL A 134 3.58 -3.25 -5.35
CA VAL A 134 4.08 -3.74 -4.06
C VAL A 134 3.84 -5.24 -3.93
N GLY A 135 4.91 -5.99 -3.67
CA GLY A 135 4.86 -7.46 -3.53
C GLY A 135 4.37 -7.90 -2.15
N GLN A 136 4.87 -7.24 -1.10
CA GLN A 136 4.52 -7.56 0.27
C GLN A 136 4.75 -6.36 1.18
N LEU A 137 3.89 -6.20 2.19
CA LEU A 137 4.08 -5.26 3.28
C LEU A 137 4.16 -6.05 4.59
N ALA A 138 5.28 -5.94 5.31
CA ALA A 138 5.46 -6.59 6.60
C ALA A 138 5.64 -5.54 7.70
N VAL A 139 4.92 -5.69 8.80
CA VAL A 139 5.04 -4.86 10.00
C VAL A 139 5.52 -5.72 11.15
N TYR A 140 6.78 -5.52 11.51
CA TYR A 140 7.43 -6.16 12.64
C TYR A 140 7.18 -5.30 13.88
N LYS A 141 6.37 -5.82 14.80
CA LYS A 141 6.02 -5.12 16.04
C LYS A 141 6.94 -5.50 17.20
N THR A 142 7.83 -6.44 16.95
CA THR A 142 8.93 -6.83 17.82
C THR A 142 10.23 -6.35 17.19
N PRO A 143 11.17 -5.83 17.99
CA PRO A 143 12.47 -5.40 17.46
C PRO A 143 13.20 -6.59 16.86
N GLU A 144 13.63 -6.46 15.61
CA GLU A 144 14.41 -7.47 14.91
C GLU A 144 15.75 -6.86 14.48
N VAL A 145 16.83 -7.33 15.10
CA VAL A 145 18.17 -6.72 14.98
C VAL A 145 18.72 -6.81 13.55
N SER A 146 18.29 -7.82 12.77
CA SER A 146 18.66 -8.01 11.36
C SER A 146 18.13 -6.89 10.44
N LEU A 147 16.96 -6.33 10.76
CA LEU A 147 16.27 -5.33 9.93
C LEU A 147 16.42 -3.92 10.50
N SER A 148 16.22 -3.76 11.81
CA SER A 148 16.32 -2.47 12.49
C SER A 148 16.63 -2.65 13.97
N SER A 149 17.74 -2.06 14.41
CA SER A 149 18.15 -2.00 15.80
C SER A 149 17.59 -0.79 16.57
N SER A 150 16.93 0.15 15.88
CA SER A 150 16.58 1.47 16.43
C SER A 150 15.08 1.78 16.40
N SER A 151 14.22 0.81 16.12
CA SER A 151 12.76 0.97 16.13
C SER A 151 12.17 0.62 17.49
N ILE A 152 11.31 1.49 18.04
CA ILE A 152 10.62 1.26 19.32
C ILE A 152 9.17 0.83 19.07
N GLY A 153 8.48 1.47 18.13
CA GLY A 153 7.08 1.18 17.84
C GLY A 153 6.93 -0.04 16.94
N ALA A 154 7.45 0.07 15.71
CA ALA A 154 7.51 -1.03 14.76
C ALA A 154 8.51 -0.75 13.64
N THR A 155 8.90 -1.83 12.97
CA THR A 155 9.68 -1.81 11.74
C THR A 155 8.76 -2.18 10.59
N LEU A 156 8.59 -1.30 9.61
CA LEU A 156 7.76 -1.50 8.43
C LEU A 156 8.67 -1.82 7.25
N ASN A 157 8.50 -2.96 6.61
CA ASN A 157 9.27 -3.35 5.43
C ASN A 157 8.34 -3.48 4.22
N ILE A 158 8.63 -2.70 3.19
CA ILE A 158 7.96 -2.73 1.89
C ILE A 158 8.84 -3.54 0.96
N SER A 159 8.37 -4.71 0.54
CA SER A 159 9.09 -5.55 -0.41
C SER A 159 8.47 -5.43 -1.79
N TYR A 160 9.29 -5.07 -2.76
CA TYR A 160 8.90 -5.09 -4.17
C TYR A 160 9.14 -6.49 -4.76
N PRO A 161 8.39 -6.87 -5.80
CA PRO A 161 8.61 -8.14 -6.49
C PRO A 161 10.03 -8.16 -7.06
N LYS A 162 10.72 -9.29 -6.90
CA LYS A 162 12.06 -9.50 -7.48
C LYS A 162 11.97 -10.44 -8.68
N PRO A 163 12.86 -10.32 -9.67
CA PRO A 163 12.91 -11.24 -10.81
C PRO A 163 13.04 -12.71 -10.39
N PHE A 164 13.77 -12.96 -9.30
CA PHE A 164 14.06 -14.31 -8.82
C PHE A 164 12.96 -14.93 -7.95
N ASP A 165 12.00 -14.15 -7.45
CA ASP A 165 10.89 -14.68 -6.63
C ASP A 165 10.01 -15.63 -7.45
N LYS A 166 9.94 -15.39 -8.75
CA LYS A 166 9.24 -16.26 -9.70
C LYS A 166 10.06 -16.29 -11.00
N PRO A 167 10.83 -17.35 -11.27
CA PRO A 167 11.61 -17.47 -12.50
C PRO A 167 10.73 -17.49 -13.75
N GLY A 168 11.29 -17.04 -14.86
CA GLY A 168 10.65 -16.89 -16.17
C GLY A 168 10.24 -15.46 -16.50
N THR A 169 9.78 -15.25 -17.74
CA THR A 169 9.30 -13.94 -18.21
C THR A 169 7.89 -13.66 -17.69
N ARG A 170 7.71 -12.50 -17.05
CA ARG A 170 6.42 -12.01 -16.56
C ARG A 170 6.18 -10.59 -17.02
N MET A 171 4.91 -10.32 -17.31
CA MET A 171 4.44 -8.99 -17.65
C MET A 171 3.13 -8.75 -16.92
N ALA A 172 3.00 -7.59 -16.30
CA ALA A 172 1.79 -7.16 -15.64
C ALA A 172 1.43 -5.76 -16.13
N PHE A 173 0.14 -5.54 -16.36
CA PHE A 173 -0.41 -4.24 -16.74
C PHE A 173 -1.55 -3.91 -15.80
N THR A 174 -1.59 -2.66 -15.36
CA THR A 174 -2.65 -2.12 -14.52
C THR A 174 -3.19 -0.85 -15.16
N ALA A 175 -4.52 -0.71 -15.16
CA ALA A 175 -5.20 0.49 -15.59
C ALA A 175 -6.36 0.72 -14.63
N ALA A 176 -6.40 1.91 -14.03
CA ALA A 176 -7.47 2.34 -13.14
C ALA A 176 -7.91 3.75 -13.53
N GLY A 177 -9.18 4.05 -13.32
CA GLY A 177 -9.74 5.38 -13.50
C GLY A 177 -10.55 5.75 -12.28
N SER A 178 -10.27 6.91 -11.70
CA SER A 178 -11.11 7.48 -10.65
C SER A 178 -11.89 8.67 -11.20
N VAL A 179 -13.14 8.81 -10.75
CA VAL A 179 -13.97 9.98 -11.02
C VAL A 179 -14.18 10.69 -9.69
N GLN A 180 -14.00 12.00 -9.69
CA GLN A 180 -14.32 12.84 -8.54
C GLN A 180 -15.58 13.62 -8.87
N ASP A 181 -16.62 13.48 -8.04
CA ASP A 181 -17.97 14.04 -8.27
C ASP A 181 -17.94 15.55 -8.57
N GLU A 182 -17.11 16.32 -7.86
CA GLU A 182 -16.94 17.76 -8.09
C GLU A 182 -16.21 18.13 -9.39
N ALA A 183 -15.31 17.29 -9.89
CA ALA A 183 -14.45 17.62 -11.03
C ALA A 183 -15.00 17.12 -12.37
N GLY A 184 -15.89 16.11 -12.36
CA GLY A 184 -16.49 15.52 -13.56
C GLY A 184 -15.49 14.91 -14.56
N LYS A 185 -14.22 14.74 -14.17
CA LYS A 185 -13.12 14.26 -15.02
C LYS A 185 -12.66 12.91 -14.54
N VAL A 186 -12.49 11.99 -15.49
CA VAL A 186 -11.82 10.70 -15.25
C VAL A 186 -10.33 10.98 -15.13
N VAL A 187 -9.75 10.61 -14.01
CA VAL A 187 -8.32 10.69 -13.77
C VAL A 187 -7.72 9.29 -13.92
N PRO A 188 -6.86 9.05 -14.93
CA PRO A 188 -6.30 7.72 -15.15
C PRO A 188 -5.03 7.48 -14.35
N THR A 189 -4.88 6.23 -13.94
CA THR A 189 -3.66 5.60 -13.45
C THR A 189 -3.33 4.43 -14.35
N ILE A 190 -2.13 4.39 -14.91
CA ILE A 190 -1.65 3.28 -15.74
C ILE A 190 -0.29 2.81 -15.23
N GLY A 191 -0.10 1.51 -15.17
CA GLY A 191 1.14 0.89 -14.75
C GLY A 191 1.51 -0.28 -15.66
N GLY A 192 2.79 -0.45 -15.89
CA GLY A 192 3.36 -1.62 -16.53
C GLY A 192 4.55 -2.15 -15.73
N LEU A 193 4.64 -3.47 -15.60
CA LEU A 193 5.78 -4.17 -15.03
C LEU A 193 6.20 -5.28 -15.98
N PHE A 194 7.49 -5.36 -16.26
CA PHE A 194 8.12 -6.39 -17.06
C PHE A 194 9.28 -6.97 -16.27
N SER A 195 9.34 -8.30 -16.18
CA SER A 195 10.43 -9.01 -15.53
C SER A 195 10.82 -10.23 -16.34
N THR A 196 12.12 -10.49 -16.46
CA THR A 196 12.64 -11.69 -17.09
C THR A 196 13.88 -12.17 -16.36
N THR A 197 14.00 -13.48 -16.20
CA THR A 197 15.23 -14.13 -15.80
C THR A 197 15.90 -14.76 -17.03
N PHE A 198 17.23 -14.82 -17.03
CA PHE A 198 18.06 -15.38 -18.09
C PHE A 198 19.31 -16.05 -17.49
N ALA A 199 20.03 -16.80 -18.32
CA ALA A 199 21.18 -17.62 -17.91
C ALA A 199 20.81 -18.62 -16.78
N ASP A 200 19.94 -19.58 -17.07
CA ASP A 200 19.48 -20.59 -16.11
C ASP A 200 19.00 -19.99 -14.78
N ASP A 201 18.17 -18.93 -14.87
CA ASP A 201 17.61 -18.18 -13.74
C ASP A 201 18.62 -17.51 -12.79
N THR A 202 19.90 -17.42 -13.17
CA THR A 202 20.93 -16.76 -12.32
C THR A 202 20.98 -15.24 -12.48
N MET A 203 20.50 -14.71 -13.61
CA MET A 203 20.41 -13.27 -13.84
C MET A 203 18.98 -12.85 -14.13
N GLY A 204 18.59 -11.65 -13.69
CA GLY A 204 17.24 -11.16 -13.87
C GLY A 204 17.18 -9.65 -14.03
N ILE A 205 16.27 -9.19 -14.88
CA ILE A 205 15.95 -7.78 -15.09
C ILE A 205 14.47 -7.60 -14.74
N LEU A 206 14.17 -6.56 -13.97
CA LEU A 206 12.81 -6.10 -13.71
C LEU A 206 12.76 -4.60 -13.97
N VAL A 207 11.75 -4.18 -14.73
CA VAL A 207 11.46 -2.79 -15.07
C VAL A 207 9.99 -2.56 -14.84
N ASP A 208 9.67 -1.57 -14.02
CA ASP A 208 8.31 -1.09 -13.80
C ASP A 208 8.22 0.41 -14.06
N ALA A 209 7.04 0.83 -14.51
CA ALA A 209 6.71 2.23 -14.75
C ALA A 209 5.24 2.47 -14.41
N VAL A 210 4.97 3.52 -13.64
CA VAL A 210 3.63 3.93 -13.24
C VAL A 210 3.42 5.40 -13.56
N TYR A 211 2.31 5.72 -14.19
CA TYR A 211 1.84 7.07 -14.42
C TYR A 211 0.48 7.25 -13.76
N THR A 212 0.44 8.17 -12.78
CA THR A 212 -0.77 8.50 -12.03
C THR A 212 -1.00 10.00 -12.11
N ARG A 213 -2.18 10.39 -12.61
CA ARG A 213 -2.64 11.77 -12.48
C ARG A 213 -3.53 11.87 -11.23
N ARG A 214 -3.53 13.03 -10.56
CA ARG A 214 -4.46 13.35 -9.46
C ARG A 214 -4.82 14.82 -9.51
N ASP A 215 -6.09 15.11 -9.75
CA ASP A 215 -6.63 16.46 -9.64
C ASP A 215 -7.19 16.66 -8.22
N THR A 216 -7.00 17.84 -7.63
CA THR A 216 -7.52 18.14 -6.29
C THR A 216 -7.96 19.57 -6.23
N GLN A 217 -9.21 19.75 -5.80
CA GLN A 217 -9.75 21.05 -5.49
C GLN A 217 -9.84 21.18 -3.97
N ALA A 218 -9.20 22.22 -3.43
CA ALA A 218 -9.20 22.52 -2.01
C ALA A 218 -9.92 23.86 -1.79
N ASN A 219 -11.15 23.81 -1.29
CA ASN A 219 -11.86 25.00 -0.85
C ASN A 219 -11.53 25.26 0.62
N ARG A 220 -10.72 26.29 0.89
CA ARG A 220 -10.33 26.67 2.25
C ARG A 220 -10.93 28.02 2.60
N VAL A 221 -11.79 28.05 3.61
CA VAL A 221 -12.23 29.29 4.24
C VAL A 221 -11.35 29.52 5.46
N TYR A 222 -10.54 30.58 5.44
CA TYR A 222 -9.71 30.96 6.58
C TYR A 222 -10.37 32.15 7.30
N VAL A 223 -10.98 31.89 8.45
CA VAL A 223 -11.49 32.95 9.33
C VAL A 223 -10.38 33.30 10.32
N SER A 224 -9.80 34.50 10.18
CA SER A 224 -8.66 35.00 10.98
C SER A 224 -9.03 35.40 12.42
N GLY A 225 -9.84 34.58 13.09
CA GLY A 225 -10.31 34.82 14.47
C GLY A 225 -11.52 35.74 14.57
N TRP A 226 -12.16 35.70 15.74
CA TRP A 226 -13.20 36.63 16.13
C TRP A 226 -12.55 37.88 16.74
N GLN A 227 -12.85 39.07 16.20
CA GLN A 227 -12.53 40.31 16.90
C GLN A 227 -13.48 40.48 18.08
N GLY A 228 -13.17 39.81 19.20
CA GLY A 228 -13.80 40.10 20.48
C GLY A 228 -13.44 41.52 20.89
N ARG A 229 -14.37 42.46 20.78
CA ARG A 229 -14.21 43.79 21.42
C ARG A 229 -14.13 43.53 22.92
N ALA A 230 -12.98 43.83 23.52
CA ALA A 230 -12.83 43.83 24.97
C ALA A 230 -13.79 44.87 25.57
N PHE A 231 -14.96 44.44 26.02
CA PHE A 231 -15.79 45.25 26.91
C PHE A 231 -15.18 45.20 28.31
N CYS A 232 -14.12 45.98 28.51
CA CYS A 232 -13.67 46.36 29.85
C CYS A 232 -13.86 47.87 30.00
N ALA A 233 -15.09 48.27 30.31
CA ALA A 233 -15.34 49.58 30.89
C ALA A 233 -15.14 49.45 32.41
N MET A 234 -13.89 49.60 32.88
CA MET A 234 -13.67 49.91 34.28
C MET A 234 -13.97 51.40 34.50
N PRO A 235 -14.82 51.78 35.47
CA PRO A 235 -15.01 53.18 35.80
C PRO A 235 -13.73 53.69 36.46
N THR A 236 -13.05 54.63 35.80
CA THR A 236 -11.84 55.29 36.30
C THR A 236 -12.16 56.07 37.57
N GLY A 237 -12.02 55.40 38.70
CA GLY A 237 -12.03 55.99 40.04
C GLY A 237 -10.80 56.88 40.22
N ARG A 238 -11.03 58.19 40.07
CA ARG A 238 -10.18 59.32 40.44
C ARG A 238 -9.26 59.02 41.64
N ARG A 239 -7.95 58.97 41.43
CA ARG A 239 -6.95 59.24 42.48
C ARG A 239 -5.93 60.26 42.00
N ARG A 240 -5.59 61.14 42.93
CA ARG A 240 -4.99 62.46 42.82
C ARG A 240 -3.54 62.39 43.31
N GLY A 241 -2.62 63.04 42.60
CA GLY A 241 -1.23 63.32 43.02
C GLY A 241 -0.28 62.11 42.87
N SER A 242 1.00 62.24 42.51
CA SER A 242 1.89 63.39 42.46
C SER A 242 3.12 63.05 41.60
N GLU A 243 3.47 63.98 40.72
CA GLU A 243 4.79 64.37 40.20
C GLU A 243 6.03 63.52 40.54
N LEU A 244 6.69 62.97 39.50
CA LEU A 244 8.13 62.70 39.49
C LEU A 244 8.71 62.99 38.08
N ARG A 245 9.73 63.86 38.07
CA ARG A 245 10.44 64.41 36.90
C ARG A 245 11.45 63.41 36.29
N PRO A 246 11.85 63.58 35.02
CA PRO A 246 12.83 62.72 34.38
C PRO A 246 14.27 63.18 34.68
N TYR A 247 15.20 62.23 34.75
CA TYR A 247 16.64 62.48 34.67
C TYR A 247 17.28 61.41 33.78
N GLY A 248 18.14 61.89 32.86
CA GLY A 248 19.40 61.26 32.43
C GLY A 248 19.31 60.01 31.59
#